data_AF-A0A817SDT7-F1
#
_entry.id   AF-A0A817SDT7-F1
#
_cell.length_a   1.000
_cell.length_b   1.000
_cell.length_c   1.000
_cell.angle_alpha   90.00
_cell.angle_beta   90.00
_cell.angle_gamma   90.00
#
_symmetry.space_group_name_H-M   'P 1'
#
loop_
_entity.id
_entity.type
_entity.pdbx_description
1 polymer ?
#
loop_
_entity_poly.entity_id
_entity_poly.type
_entity_poly.pdbx_seq_one_letter_code
_entity_poly.pdbx_strand_id
1 'polypeptide(L)'
;YTLMAKLNVFNETLVNGFYSVIKNSFANIQLKEAYEGFVHIHINEANISLAQLFRIIESCKQTYSIENYTVSQTTLEQVFLNFARSQLDPDELRHRMRKENSWSQKLTKSCCHCC
;
A
#
# COMPACT_ATOMS: atom_id res chain seq x y z
N TYR A 1 -2.72 -0.60 4.17
CA TYR A 1 -3.73 0.04 5.05
C TYR A 1 -5.12 -0.40 4.63
N THR A 2 -6.02 -0.61 5.58
CA THR A 2 -7.45 -0.89 5.34
C THR A 2 -8.25 0.35 5.70
N LEU A 3 -9.02 0.86 4.74
CA LEU A 3 -10.01 1.90 4.91
C LEU A 3 -11.40 1.25 4.93
N MET A 4 -12.13 1.48 6.01
CA MET A 4 -13.52 1.07 6.18
C MET A 4 -14.37 2.33 6.31
N ALA A 5 -15.29 2.56 5.39
CA ALA A 5 -16.22 3.69 5.44
C ALA A 5 -17.66 3.19 5.57
N LYS A 6 -18.42 3.76 6.51
CA LYS A 6 -19.86 3.54 6.65
C LYS A 6 -20.61 4.66 5.94
N LEU A 7 -21.56 4.33 5.09
CA LEU A 7 -22.38 5.27 4.36
C LEU A 7 -23.79 5.32 4.97
N ASN A 8 -24.32 6.54 5.14
CA ASN A 8 -25.71 6.76 5.52
C ASN A 8 -26.69 6.33 4.41
N VAL A 9 -26.27 6.48 3.15
CA VAL A 9 -27.03 6.06 1.96
C VAL A 9 -26.14 5.16 1.13
N PHE A 10 -26.55 3.90 0.99
CA PHE A 10 -25.78 2.89 0.27
C PHE A 10 -26.42 2.61 -1.09
N ASN A 11 -25.71 2.99 -2.16
CA ASN A 11 -26.06 2.62 -3.53
C ASN A 11 -24.79 2.49 -4.38
N GLU A 12 -24.92 1.77 -5.49
CA GLU A 12 -23.81 1.46 -6.38
C GLU A 12 -23.11 2.70 -6.93
N THR A 13 -23.85 3.76 -7.26
CA THR A 13 -23.30 5.02 -7.78
C THR A 13 -22.39 5.72 -6.76
N LEU A 14 -22.80 5.80 -5.50
CA LEU A 14 -22.01 6.42 -4.43
C LEU A 14 -20.79 5.58 -4.08
N VAL A 15 -20.94 4.25 -4.00
CA VAL A 15 -19.83 3.33 -3.74
C VAL A 15 -18.78 3.43 -4.84
N ASN A 16 -19.19 3.35 -6.10
CA ASN A 16 -18.30 3.45 -7.25
C ASN A 16 -17.65 4.83 -7.36
N GLY A 17 -18.42 5.88 -7.11
CA GLY A 17 -17.91 7.25 -7.09
C GLY A 17 -16.82 7.43 -6.03
N PHE A 18 -17.11 7.06 -4.78
CA PHE A 18 -16.14 7.11 -3.68
C PHE A 18 -14.90 6.27 -3.97
N TYR A 19 -15.08 5.03 -4.42
CA TYR A 19 -13.97 4.16 -4.77
C TYR A 19 -13.09 4.75 -5.89
N SER A 20 -13.70 5.39 -6.90
CA SER A 20 -12.95 6.01 -8.00
C SER A 20 -12.06 7.15 -7.52
N VAL A 21 -12.51 7.97 -6.57
CA VAL A 21 -11.71 9.09 -6.03
C VAL A 21 -10.50 8.55 -5.27
N ILE A 22 -10.72 7.53 -4.44
CA ILE A 22 -9.64 6.88 -3.69
C ILE A 22 -8.67 6.24 -4.67
N LYS A 23 -9.16 5.50 -5.68
CA LYS A 23 -8.37 4.87 -6.75
C LYS A 23 -7.56 5.86 -7.59
N ASN A 24 -8.06 7.07 -7.81
CA ASN A 24 -7.32 8.11 -8.52
C ASN A 24 -6.23 8.76 -7.65
N SER A 25 -6.32 8.63 -6.33
CA SER A 25 -5.39 9.23 -5.39
C SER A 25 -4.21 8.33 -5.02
N PHE A 26 -4.39 7.00 -5.09
CA PHE A 26 -3.36 6.01 -4.79
C PHE A 26 -3.32 4.93 -5.89
N ALA A 27 -2.13 4.59 -6.36
CA ALA A 27 -1.88 3.64 -7.45
C ALA A 27 -2.24 2.19 -7.08
N ASN A 28 -1.96 1.75 -5.85
CA ASN A 28 -2.14 0.34 -5.46
C ASN A 28 -3.34 0.16 -4.52
N ILE A 29 -4.56 0.17 -5.06
CA ILE A 29 -5.80 0.01 -4.27
C ILE A 29 -6.61 -1.19 -4.77
N GLN A 30 -7.28 -1.86 -3.83
CA GLN A 30 -8.27 -2.90 -4.08
C GLN A 30 -9.54 -2.64 -3.28
N LEU A 31 -10.70 -2.59 -3.93
CA LEU A 31 -11.99 -2.75 -3.26
C LEU A 31 -12.08 -4.21 -2.80
N LYS A 32 -12.15 -4.43 -1.49
CA LYS A 32 -12.32 -5.79 -0.95
C LYS A 32 -13.78 -6.17 -1.01
N GLU A 33 -14.62 -5.37 -0.37
CA GLU A 33 -16.01 -5.69 -0.15
C GLU A 33 -16.84 -4.41 -0.06
N ALA A 34 -18.08 -4.48 -0.50
CA ALA A 34 -19.08 -3.45 -0.26
C ALA A 34 -20.41 -4.14 0.07
N TYR A 35 -20.82 -4.07 1.33
CA TYR A 35 -22.04 -4.73 1.82
C TYR A 35 -22.62 -3.96 3.01
N GLU A 36 -23.94 -4.03 3.18
CA GLU A 36 -24.66 -3.50 4.36
C GLU A 36 -24.33 -2.05 4.75
N GLY A 37 -24.05 -1.18 3.77
CA GLY A 37 -23.69 0.22 4.05
C GLY A 37 -22.20 0.46 4.25
N PHE A 38 -21.36 -0.56 4.19
CA PHE A 38 -19.92 -0.45 4.37
C PHE A 38 -19.18 -0.58 3.04
N VAL A 39 -18.09 0.17 2.92
CA VAL A 39 -17.12 0.08 1.82
C VAL A 39 -15.75 -0.23 2.42
N HIS A 40 -15.20 -1.39 2.08
CA HIS A 40 -13.90 -1.87 2.51
C HIS A 40 -12.88 -1.76 1.39
N ILE A 41 -11.87 -0.92 1.60
CA ILE A 41 -10.81 -0.63 0.63
C ILE A 41 -9.47 -1.00 1.25
N HIS A 42 -8.66 -1.75 0.51
CA HIS A 42 -7.30 -2.08 0.90
C HIS A 42 -6.31 -1.31 0.03
N ILE A 43 -5.41 -0.57 0.66
CA ILE A 43 -4.40 0.27 0.03
C ILE A 43 -3.01 -0.34 0.28
N ASN A 44 -2.40 -0.83 -0.79
CA ASN A 44 -1.14 -1.58 -0.85
C ASN A 44 0.04 -0.70 -1.25
N GLU A 45 0.17 0.47 -0.63
CA GLU A 45 1.30 1.36 -0.84
C GLU A 45 2.20 1.40 0.38
N ALA A 46 3.50 1.32 0.15
CA ALA A 46 4.50 1.25 1.21
C ALA A 46 4.70 2.60 1.94
N ASN A 47 4.35 3.72 1.31
CA ASN A 47 4.61 5.06 1.84
C ASN A 47 3.43 6.01 1.62
N ILE A 48 2.29 5.69 2.21
CA ILE A 48 1.10 6.55 2.16
C ILE A 48 1.21 7.65 3.19
N SER A 49 0.98 8.90 2.77
CA SER A 49 0.71 9.98 3.72
C SER A 49 -0.71 9.83 4.28
N LEU A 50 -0.83 9.39 5.53
CA LEU A 50 -2.11 9.33 6.22
C LEU A 50 -2.82 10.69 6.22
N ALA A 51 -2.07 11.80 6.32
CA ALA A 51 -2.63 13.14 6.22
C ALA A 51 -3.31 13.40 4.87
N GLN A 52 -2.72 12.93 3.76
CA GLN A 52 -3.36 13.03 2.44
C GLN A 52 -4.62 12.15 2.37
N LEU A 53 -4.54 10.92 2.87
CA LEU A 53 -5.68 9.99 2.92
C LEU A 53 -6.87 10.59 3.69
N PHE A 54 -6.63 11.11 4.90
CA PHE A 54 -7.67 11.77 5.69
C PHE A 54 -8.26 12.98 4.96
N ARG A 55 -7.43 13.83 4.36
CA ARG A 55 -7.90 14.99 3.59
C ARG A 55 -8.83 14.60 2.44
N ILE A 56 -8.49 13.54 1.69
CA ILE A 56 -9.30 13.04 0.59
C ILE A 56 -10.64 12.53 1.12
N ILE A 57 -10.63 11.69 2.16
CA ILE A 57 -11.87 11.12 2.72
C ILE A 57 -12.78 12.23 3.30
N GLU A 58 -12.21 13.20 4.00
CA GLU A 58 -12.98 14.35 4.52
C GLU A 58 -13.62 15.16 3.40
N SER A 59 -12.92 15.36 2.27
CA SER A 59 -13.49 16.04 1.10
C SER A 59 -14.63 15.25 0.45
N CYS A 60 -14.60 13.93 0.59
CA CYS A 60 -15.61 13.00 0.07
C CYS A 60 -16.82 12.84 1.00
N LYS A 61 -16.72 13.26 2.27
CA LYS A 61 -17.67 12.86 3.32
C LYS A 61 -19.12 13.27 3.03
N GLN A 62 -19.32 14.51 2.60
CA GLN A 62 -20.64 15.02 2.25
C GLN A 62 -21.13 14.48 0.91
N THR A 63 -20.27 14.47 -0.11
CA THR A 63 -20.62 14.06 -1.48
C THR A 63 -21.06 12.60 -1.57
N TYR A 64 -20.42 11.73 -0.79
CA TYR A 64 -20.66 10.29 -0.82
C TYR A 64 -21.43 9.76 0.40
N SER A 65 -22.07 10.66 1.17
CA SER A 65 -22.87 10.31 2.35
C SER A 65 -22.16 9.43 3.37
N ILE A 66 -20.86 9.68 3.62
CA ILE A 66 -20.06 8.91 4.58
C ILE A 66 -20.41 9.39 5.99
N GLU A 67 -20.92 8.48 6.81
CA GLU A 67 -21.26 8.71 8.22
C GLU A 67 -19.99 8.78 9.06
N ASN A 68 -19.20 7.72 9.01
CA ASN A 68 -17.93 7.58 9.70
C ASN A 68 -16.99 6.66 8.91
N TYR A 69 -15.71 6.72 9.25
CA TYR A 69 -14.72 5.82 8.65
C TYR A 69 -13.62 5.49 9.65
N THR A 70 -12.98 4.36 9.41
CA THR A 70 -11.82 3.89 10.15
C THR A 70 -10.71 3.58 9.16
N VAL A 71 -9.49 3.99 9.50
CA VAL A 71 -8.27 3.57 8.80
C VAL A 71 -7.49 2.71 9.77
N SER A 72 -7.27 1.45 9.42
CA SER A 72 -6.42 0.54 10.16
C SER A 72 -5.20 0.14 9.33
N GLN A 73 -4.06 -0.03 9.97
CA GLN A 73 -2.92 -0.67 9.34
C GLN A 73 -3.04 -2.17 9.58
N THR A 74 -3.13 -2.98 8.52
CA THR A 74 -2.98 -4.43 8.63
C THR A 74 -1.67 -4.83 7.97
N THR A 75 -0.73 -5.30 8.79
CA THR A 75 -0.26 -6.70 8.76
C THR A 75 0.72 -6.98 9.90
N LEU A 76 0.57 -8.15 10.53
CA LEU A 76 1.63 -8.77 11.35
C LEU A 76 2.84 -9.14 10.46
N GLU A 77 2.62 -9.30 9.15
CA GLU A 77 3.62 -9.53 8.11
C GLU A 77 4.45 -8.29 7.74
N GLN A 78 3.91 -7.06 7.72
CA GLN A 78 4.76 -5.85 7.67
C GLN A 78 5.55 -5.68 8.96
N VAL A 79 4.98 -6.02 10.11
CA VAL A 79 5.73 -6.07 11.38
C VAL A 79 6.87 -7.10 11.28
N PHE A 80 6.60 -8.32 10.78
CA PHE A 80 7.60 -9.37 10.55
C PHE A 80 8.64 -9.01 9.47
N LEU A 81 8.23 -8.41 8.35
CA LEU A 81 9.12 -7.96 7.28
C LEU A 81 9.97 -6.76 7.74
N ASN A 82 9.42 -5.88 8.58
CA ASN A 82 10.17 -4.77 9.16
C ASN A 82 11.15 -5.24 10.24
N PHE A 83 10.77 -6.25 11.05
CA PHE A 83 11.67 -6.96 11.94
C PHE A 83 12.79 -7.68 11.16
N ALA A 84 12.44 -8.41 10.10
CA ALA A 84 13.41 -9.11 9.24
C ALA A 84 14.33 -8.15 8.48
N ARG A 85 13.85 -6.96 8.08
CA ARG A 85 14.66 -5.91 7.45
C ARG A 85 15.61 -5.19 8.43
N SER A 86 15.25 -5.10 9.71
CA SER A 86 16.06 -4.40 10.73
C SER A 86 17.17 -5.27 11.34
N GLN A 87 17.17 -6.58 11.05
CA GLN A 87 18.20 -7.54 11.47
C GLN A 87 19.19 -7.88 10.34
N LEU A 88 18.95 -7.40 9.13
CA LEU A 88 19.86 -7.59 8.01
C LEU A 88 20.89 -6.47 8.00
N ASP A 89 22.14 -6.84 8.23
CA ASP A 89 23.28 -5.95 8.10
C ASP A 89 23.29 -5.35 6.68
N PRO A 90 23.56 -4.04 6.49
CA PRO A 90 23.57 -3.37 5.18
C PRO A 90 24.38 -4.10 4.10
N ASP A 91 25.40 -4.85 4.51
CA ASP A 91 26.25 -5.65 3.64
C ASP A 91 25.55 -6.90 3.04
N GLU A 92 24.63 -7.55 3.76
CA GLU A 92 23.90 -8.74 3.30
C GLU A 92 22.86 -8.40 2.22
N LEU A 93 22.15 -7.28 2.38
CA LEU A 93 21.16 -6.76 1.41
C LEU A 93 21.82 -6.39 0.08
N ARG A 94 23.02 -5.81 0.13
CA ARG A 94 23.83 -5.47 -1.04
C ARG A 94 24.32 -6.73 -1.77
N HIS A 95 24.55 -7.82 -1.05
CA HIS A 95 24.92 -9.12 -1.63
C HIS A 95 23.76 -9.85 -2.31
N ARG A 96 22.54 -9.83 -1.75
CA ARG A 96 21.36 -10.46 -2.40
C ARG A 96 20.94 -9.72 -3.67
N MET A 97 20.89 -8.39 -3.65
CA MET A 97 20.62 -7.60 -4.87
C MET A 97 21.70 -7.83 -5.94
N ARG A 98 22.97 -7.99 -5.54
CA ARG A 98 24.06 -8.28 -6.47
C ARG A 98 23.95 -9.68 -7.09
N LYS A 99 23.45 -10.71 -6.37
CA LYS A 99 23.30 -12.06 -6.94
C LYS A 99 22.19 -12.15 -8.00
N GLU A 100 21.04 -11.54 -7.74
CA GLU A 100 19.92 -11.51 -8.71
C GLU A 100 20.36 -10.83 -10.02
N ASN A 101 21.14 -9.74 -9.90
CA ASN A 101 21.67 -8.98 -11.04
C ASN A 101 22.91 -9.64 -11.67
N SER A 102 23.58 -10.56 -10.96
CA SER A 102 24.84 -11.19 -11.39
C SER A 102 24.62 -12.45 -12.23
N TRP A 103 23.48 -13.14 -12.15
CA TRP A 103 23.15 -14.19 -13.13
C TRP A 103 22.95 -13.61 -14.53
N SER A 104 22.57 -12.34 -14.64
CA SER A 104 22.43 -11.62 -15.91
C SER A 104 23.74 -11.01 -16.44
N GLN A 105 24.81 -10.92 -15.64
CA GLN A 105 26.01 -10.11 -15.96
C GLN A 105 27.37 -10.83 -15.95
N LYS A 106 27.44 -12.15 -15.67
CA LYS A 106 28.70 -12.95 -15.78
C LYS A 106 29.15 -13.24 -17.24
N LEU A 107 28.96 -12.31 -18.17
CA LEU A 107 29.50 -12.38 -19.54
C LEU A 107 30.83 -11.64 -19.73
N THR A 108 31.30 -10.86 -18.78
CA THR A 108 32.57 -10.13 -18.95
C THR A 108 33.28 -10.09 -17.59
N LYS A 109 34.29 -10.95 -17.42
CA LYS A 109 35.72 -10.57 -17.51
C LYS A 109 36.14 -9.59 -16.43
N SER A 110 37.30 -9.70 -15.81
CA SER A 110 38.42 -10.64 -15.87
C SER A 110 39.48 -9.90 -15.08
N CYS A 111 40.17 -10.58 -14.16
CA CYS A 111 41.44 -10.11 -13.58
C CYS A 111 41.33 -8.82 -12.74
N CYS A 112 42.28 -8.46 -11.89
CA CYS A 112 43.44 -9.12 -11.30
C CYS A 112 43.97 -8.15 -10.24
N HIS A 113 44.91 -8.64 -9.43
CA HIS A 113 45.98 -7.86 -8.79
C HIS A 113 45.54 -7.02 -7.57
N CYS A 114 46.24 -6.97 -6.45
CA CYS A 114 47.45 -7.59 -5.90
C CYS A 114 47.50 -7.12 -4.42
N CYS A 115 48.37 -7.58 -3.53
CA CYS A 115 49.77 -8.01 -3.65
C CYS A 115 50.01 -9.27 -2.81
#